data_AF-A0A285GNL3-F1
#
_entry.id   AF-A0A285GNL3-F1
#
_cell.length_a   1.000
_cell.length_b   1.000
_cell.length_c   1.000
_cell.angle_alpha   90.00
_cell.angle_beta   90.00
_cell.angle_gamma   90.00
#
_symmetry.space_group_name_H-M   'P 1'
#
loop_
_entity.id
_entity.type
_entity.pdbx_description
1 polymer ?
#
loop_
_entity_poly.entity_id
_entity_poly.type
_entity_poly.pdbx_seq_one_letter_code
_entity_poly.pdbx_strand_id
1 'polypeptide(L)'
;MLLIATLCLTLAACSDDSDYTAVLTNLKISPNTSELYVGITQQFTVSGVDQKGNTMSIDSADWSISDESIGSLDKITGLSVNLTAIAEGTVTLTAQTGDFKKSISLTVEAASNFVPDADAIVDSSLTSQDGNQYPTLGDALSDANGTANDWYTIYVKDGQYYEQNTIGEGSQYIRIIGQSTDNTVIYYNQSTEGQDMKKTGTLIINGSDVTVKNLTIENSYNTREDNDEHQAIALYVNGDRVAFKDINVIGRQDTLMDNCGYDWSSDDLLTKARHYYKNVYVEGTVDFIFGAGTAVFEDSEIHMVYRDNSTGYYTAPATAASMKGLVFNNCNFTADDGITAAYLGRNWHAYDSYTDVSTNTAILNSAIDAEVPADGWKQMSSSYPDFYESDLMVEYNNIGTGAVADPANPGKRKQLTDTQADEYATHVILGDWDYEAQVNASF
;
A
#
# COMPACT_ATOMS: atom_id res chain seq x y z
N MET A 1 42.09 -10.77 -56.61
CA MET A 1 41.38 -11.55 -57.63
C MET A 1 40.46 -12.51 -56.89
N LEU A 2 39.26 -12.02 -56.53
CA LEU A 2 38.28 -12.77 -55.74
C LEU A 2 36.97 -12.73 -56.53
N LEU A 3 36.48 -13.93 -56.88
CA LEU A 3 35.28 -14.17 -57.67
C LEU A 3 34.04 -13.64 -56.94
N ILE A 4 33.26 -12.80 -57.62
CA ILE A 4 31.91 -12.43 -57.22
C ILE A 4 30.97 -13.54 -57.71
N ALA A 5 30.33 -14.24 -56.77
CA ALA A 5 29.26 -15.18 -57.05
C ALA A 5 27.94 -14.42 -57.22
N THR A 6 27.39 -14.47 -58.43
CA THR A 6 26.09 -13.91 -58.79
C THR A 6 24.98 -14.81 -58.23
N LEU A 7 24.32 -14.39 -57.14
CA LEU A 7 23.10 -15.02 -56.65
C LEU A 7 21.93 -14.49 -57.49
N CYS A 8 21.37 -15.34 -58.34
CA CYS A 8 20.18 -15.04 -59.13
C CYS A 8 18.96 -15.10 -58.20
N LEU A 9 18.52 -13.94 -57.71
CA LEU A 9 17.25 -13.79 -57.00
C LEU A 9 16.13 -13.73 -58.06
N THR A 10 15.37 -14.83 -58.20
CA THR A 10 14.08 -14.78 -58.89
C THR A 10 13.10 -14.01 -58.00
N LEU A 11 12.86 -12.74 -58.30
CA LEU A 11 11.68 -12.04 -57.79
C LEU A 11 10.45 -12.74 -58.37
N ALA A 12 9.73 -13.45 -57.50
CA ALA A 12 8.32 -13.70 -57.75
C ALA A 12 7.63 -12.32 -57.78
N ALA A 13 7.03 -11.99 -58.92
CA ALA A 13 6.24 -10.78 -59.07
C ALA A 13 5.14 -10.79 -58.00
N CYS A 14 5.25 -9.86 -57.05
CA CYS A 14 4.17 -9.50 -56.16
C CYS A 14 3.05 -8.92 -57.04
N SER A 15 1.86 -9.52 -57.02
CA SER A 15 0.69 -8.91 -57.64
C SER A 15 0.36 -7.63 -56.87
N ASP A 16 0.49 -6.48 -57.54
CA ASP A 16 0.02 -5.18 -57.06
C ASP A 16 -1.51 -5.24 -56.79
N ASP A 17 -1.92 -5.30 -55.52
CA ASP A 17 -3.30 -5.04 -55.09
C ASP A 17 -3.50 -3.52 -55.02
N SER A 18 -3.50 -2.88 -56.20
CA SER A 18 -3.48 -1.41 -56.38
C SER A 18 -4.85 -0.73 -56.27
N ASP A 19 -5.87 -1.41 -55.74
CA ASP A 19 -7.24 -0.86 -55.56
C ASP A 19 -7.78 -1.00 -54.12
N TYR A 20 -6.92 -1.21 -53.13
CA TYR A 20 -7.37 -1.31 -51.74
C TYR A 20 -7.57 0.06 -51.08
N THR A 21 -8.83 0.53 -51.04
CA THR A 21 -9.25 1.65 -50.18
C THR A 21 -9.99 1.10 -48.97
N ALA A 22 -9.48 1.30 -47.75
CA ALA A 22 -10.15 0.87 -46.53
C ALA A 22 -11.45 1.66 -46.31
N VAL A 23 -12.57 0.95 -46.19
CA VAL A 23 -13.91 1.51 -45.95
C VAL A 23 -14.41 0.94 -44.64
N LEU A 24 -14.86 1.81 -43.73
CA LEU A 24 -15.44 1.38 -42.46
C LEU A 24 -16.66 0.49 -42.72
N THR A 25 -16.64 -0.71 -42.16
CA THR A 25 -17.76 -1.67 -42.25
C THR A 25 -18.30 -2.06 -40.89
N ASN A 26 -17.48 -1.98 -39.84
CA ASN A 26 -17.89 -2.34 -38.48
C ASN A 26 -17.04 -1.59 -37.44
N LEU A 27 -17.46 -1.67 -36.18
CA LEU A 27 -16.67 -1.21 -35.04
C LEU A 27 -16.24 -2.40 -34.18
N LYS A 28 -15.10 -2.24 -33.51
CA LYS A 28 -14.58 -3.17 -32.52
C LYS A 28 -14.39 -2.45 -31.20
N ILE A 29 -15.04 -2.95 -30.14
CA ILE A 29 -14.81 -2.53 -28.76
C ILE A 29 -13.77 -3.48 -28.13
N SER A 30 -12.83 -2.92 -27.36
CA SER A 30 -11.79 -3.67 -26.65
C SER A 30 -11.59 -3.10 -25.24
N PRO A 31 -11.43 -3.93 -24.19
CA PRO A 31 -11.48 -5.39 -24.22
C PRO A 31 -12.89 -5.94 -24.54
N ASN A 32 -12.97 -7.17 -25.04
CA ASN A 32 -14.24 -7.88 -25.25
C ASN A 32 -14.68 -8.56 -23.94
N THR A 33 -14.77 -7.76 -22.88
CA THR A 33 -15.18 -8.19 -21.55
C THR A 33 -16.65 -8.58 -21.56
N SER A 34 -17.01 -9.69 -20.91
CA SER A 34 -18.40 -10.13 -20.71
C SER A 34 -18.89 -9.94 -19.28
N GLU A 35 -17.98 -9.68 -18.35
CA GLU A 35 -18.25 -9.64 -16.92
C GLU A 35 -17.47 -8.51 -16.23
N LEU A 36 -18.14 -7.79 -15.34
CA LEU A 36 -17.57 -6.82 -14.42
C LEU A 36 -18.08 -7.14 -13.02
N TYR A 37 -17.45 -6.57 -12.01
CA TYR A 37 -17.86 -6.73 -10.62
C TYR A 37 -18.18 -5.36 -10.04
N VAL A 38 -19.19 -5.27 -9.18
CA VAL A 38 -19.57 -4.02 -8.52
C VAL A 38 -18.33 -3.31 -7.94
N GLY A 39 -18.19 -2.01 -8.22
CA GLY A 39 -17.05 -1.18 -7.81
C GLY A 39 -15.88 -1.14 -8.80
N ILE A 40 -15.76 -2.11 -9.71
CA ILE A 40 -14.67 -2.14 -10.70
C ILE A 40 -14.91 -1.10 -11.80
N THR A 41 -13.84 -0.37 -12.15
CA THR A 41 -13.81 0.54 -13.30
C THR A 41 -12.94 -0.05 -14.42
N GLN A 42 -13.54 -0.27 -15.59
CA GLN A 42 -12.85 -0.81 -16.77
C GLN A 42 -12.81 0.24 -17.89
N GLN A 43 -11.61 0.47 -18.44
CA GLN A 43 -11.48 1.24 -19.67
C GLN A 43 -11.84 0.39 -20.89
N PHE A 44 -12.70 0.93 -21.75
CA PHE A 44 -13.01 0.40 -23.07
C PHE A 44 -12.49 1.36 -24.14
N THR A 45 -12.10 0.81 -25.28
CA THR A 45 -11.66 1.53 -26.48
C THR A 45 -12.46 1.06 -27.69
N VAL A 46 -12.61 1.94 -28.69
CA VAL A 46 -13.28 1.62 -29.95
C VAL A 46 -12.39 1.92 -31.15
N SER A 47 -12.41 1.02 -32.12
CA SER A 47 -11.71 1.16 -33.40
C SER A 47 -12.61 0.78 -34.57
N GLY A 48 -12.32 1.33 -35.75
CA GLY A 48 -12.99 0.94 -36.98
C GLY A 48 -12.45 -0.38 -37.52
N VAL A 49 -13.27 -1.10 -38.27
CA VAL A 49 -12.90 -2.32 -38.99
C VAL A 49 -13.30 -2.17 -40.44
N ASP A 50 -12.35 -2.41 -41.33
CA ASP A 50 -12.55 -2.29 -42.77
C ASP A 50 -13.18 -3.55 -43.39
N GLN A 51 -13.48 -3.51 -44.69
CA GLN A 51 -14.11 -4.60 -45.43
C GLN A 51 -13.30 -5.90 -45.51
N LYS A 52 -11.99 -5.87 -45.20
CA LYS A 52 -11.13 -7.06 -45.11
C LYS A 52 -10.95 -7.51 -43.65
N GLY A 53 -11.59 -6.85 -42.69
CA GLY A 53 -11.48 -7.17 -41.26
C GLY A 53 -10.27 -6.56 -40.58
N ASN A 54 -9.52 -5.66 -41.24
CA ASN A 54 -8.39 -4.99 -40.61
C ASN A 54 -8.86 -3.81 -39.77
N THR A 55 -8.16 -3.55 -38.67
CA THR A 55 -8.37 -2.36 -37.85
C THR A 55 -8.03 -1.10 -38.64
N MET A 56 -8.87 -0.08 -38.55
CA MET A 56 -8.65 1.25 -39.10
C MET A 56 -8.98 2.34 -38.08
N SER A 57 -8.42 3.54 -38.29
CA SER A 57 -8.69 4.69 -37.42
C SER A 57 -10.07 5.28 -37.69
N ILE A 58 -10.70 5.80 -36.64
CA ILE A 58 -11.90 6.64 -36.66
C ILE A 58 -11.61 7.89 -35.83
N ASP A 59 -12.33 8.99 -36.10
CA ASP A 59 -12.05 10.26 -35.42
C ASP A 59 -12.56 10.27 -33.97
N SER A 60 -13.77 9.74 -33.77
CA SER A 60 -14.42 9.67 -32.46
C SER A 60 -15.60 8.70 -32.49
N ALA A 61 -16.10 8.37 -31.29
CA ALA A 61 -17.35 7.67 -31.11
C ALA A 61 -18.15 8.30 -29.95
N ASP A 62 -19.47 8.19 -30.06
CA ASP A 62 -20.40 8.45 -28.97
C ASP A 62 -20.63 7.14 -28.20
N TRP A 63 -20.55 7.22 -26.88
CA TRP A 63 -20.75 6.11 -25.96
C TRP A 63 -22.09 6.24 -25.23
N SER A 64 -22.75 5.10 -25.00
CA SER A 64 -23.96 5.04 -24.20
C SER A 64 -24.03 3.71 -23.45
N ILE A 65 -24.74 3.75 -22.32
CA ILE A 65 -24.99 2.59 -21.48
C ILE A 65 -26.50 2.39 -21.34
N SER A 66 -26.97 1.13 -21.32
CA SER A 66 -28.40 0.83 -21.31
C SER A 66 -29.09 1.11 -19.97
N ASP A 67 -28.34 1.10 -18.87
CA ASP A 67 -28.84 1.28 -17.51
C ASP A 67 -27.78 1.95 -16.63
N GLU A 68 -27.99 3.23 -16.31
CA GLU A 68 -27.08 4.00 -15.45
C GLU A 68 -27.15 3.61 -13.97
N SER A 69 -28.15 2.81 -13.55
CA SER A 69 -28.19 2.25 -12.20
C SER A 69 -27.25 1.05 -12.02
N ILE A 70 -26.86 0.40 -13.14
CA ILE A 70 -25.96 -0.76 -13.15
C ILE A 70 -24.51 -0.33 -13.43
N GLY A 71 -24.28 0.75 -14.18
CA GLY A 71 -22.94 1.31 -14.36
C GLY A 71 -22.92 2.74 -14.90
N SER A 72 -21.82 3.46 -14.66
CA SER A 72 -21.63 4.86 -15.10
C SER A 72 -20.41 5.03 -15.99
N LEU A 73 -20.52 5.93 -16.97
CA LEU A 73 -19.40 6.33 -17.83
C LEU A 73 -18.78 7.63 -17.34
N ASP A 74 -17.45 7.72 -17.33
CA ASP A 74 -16.72 8.95 -16.99
C ASP A 74 -16.93 10.07 -18.03
N LYS A 75 -17.17 9.69 -19.28
CA LYS A 75 -17.48 10.56 -20.42
C LYS A 75 -18.29 9.80 -21.47
N ILE A 76 -18.93 10.54 -22.38
CA ILE A 76 -19.79 9.95 -23.43
C ILE A 76 -19.25 10.13 -24.85
N THR A 77 -18.06 10.71 -25.02
CA THR A 77 -17.45 10.93 -26.33
C THR A 77 -15.96 10.62 -26.30
N GLY A 78 -15.44 10.01 -27.38
CA GLY A 78 -14.02 9.78 -27.58
C GLY A 78 -13.71 8.34 -28.03
N LEU A 79 -12.43 8.04 -28.23
CA LEU A 79 -11.98 6.70 -28.63
C LEU A 79 -11.84 5.72 -27.45
N SER A 80 -11.95 6.23 -26.22
CA SER A 80 -11.99 5.43 -25.00
C SER A 80 -13.04 5.96 -24.04
N VAL A 81 -13.50 5.12 -23.11
CA VAL A 81 -14.37 5.46 -21.99
C VAL A 81 -14.03 4.58 -20.80
N ASN A 82 -14.15 5.11 -19.58
CA ASN A 82 -14.10 4.30 -18.36
C ASN A 82 -15.53 4.01 -17.90
N LEU A 83 -15.86 2.74 -17.72
CA LEU A 83 -17.13 2.27 -17.18
C LEU A 83 -16.92 1.76 -15.75
N THR A 84 -17.57 2.39 -14.78
CA THR A 84 -17.62 1.94 -13.38
C THR A 84 -18.90 1.13 -13.16
N ALA A 85 -18.76 -0.09 -12.66
CA ALA A 85 -19.89 -0.95 -12.28
C ALA A 85 -20.49 -0.50 -10.93
N ILE A 86 -21.80 -0.29 -10.87
CA ILE A 86 -22.51 0.30 -9.72
C ILE A 86 -23.33 -0.75 -8.96
N ALA A 87 -24.02 -1.64 -9.67
CA ALA A 87 -24.92 -2.62 -9.06
C ALA A 87 -24.99 -3.90 -9.90
N GLU A 88 -25.39 -5.01 -9.28
CA GLU A 88 -25.57 -6.29 -9.96
C GLU A 88 -26.62 -6.21 -11.07
N GLY A 89 -26.36 -6.88 -12.20
CA GLY A 89 -27.31 -6.96 -13.30
C GLY A 89 -26.64 -7.14 -14.65
N THR A 90 -27.33 -6.78 -15.73
CA THR A 90 -26.76 -6.82 -17.08
C THR A 90 -26.91 -5.46 -17.71
N VAL A 91 -25.81 -4.96 -18.28
CA VAL A 91 -25.77 -3.67 -18.93
C VAL A 91 -25.14 -3.77 -20.32
N THR A 92 -25.61 -2.96 -21.25
CA THR A 92 -25.07 -2.92 -22.62
C THR A 92 -24.30 -1.63 -22.83
N LEU A 93 -23.00 -1.76 -23.11
CA LEU A 93 -22.15 -0.65 -23.53
C LEU A 93 -22.17 -0.56 -25.05
N THR A 94 -22.47 0.62 -25.59
CA THR A 94 -22.55 0.85 -27.04
C THR A 94 -21.63 1.99 -27.46
N ALA A 95 -20.81 1.74 -28.48
CA ALA A 95 -20.07 2.77 -29.21
C ALA A 95 -20.70 2.99 -30.59
N GLN A 96 -20.85 4.25 -30.97
CA GLN A 96 -21.42 4.66 -32.26
C GLN A 96 -20.55 5.69 -32.97
N THR A 97 -20.35 5.53 -34.28
CA THR A 97 -19.77 6.57 -35.13
C THR A 97 -20.57 6.63 -36.44
N GLY A 98 -21.19 7.79 -36.70
CA GLY A 98 -22.19 7.91 -37.77
C GLY A 98 -23.30 6.86 -37.64
N ASP A 99 -23.49 6.06 -38.69
CA ASP A 99 -24.49 4.99 -38.74
C ASP A 99 -23.99 3.64 -38.18
N PHE A 100 -22.68 3.52 -37.90
CA PHE A 100 -22.10 2.28 -37.40
C PHE A 100 -22.22 2.21 -35.87
N LYS A 101 -22.73 1.09 -35.36
CA LYS A 101 -22.86 0.82 -33.93
C LYS A 101 -22.26 -0.53 -33.59
N LYS A 102 -21.60 -0.60 -32.44
CA LYS A 102 -21.19 -1.85 -31.81
C LYS A 102 -21.58 -1.82 -30.34
N SER A 103 -22.17 -2.91 -29.89
CA SER A 103 -22.57 -3.10 -28.50
C SER A 103 -21.91 -4.35 -27.94
N ILE A 104 -21.58 -4.30 -26.65
CA ILE A 104 -21.21 -5.44 -25.83
C ILE A 104 -22.17 -5.52 -24.65
N SER A 105 -22.58 -6.72 -24.25
CA SER A 105 -23.35 -6.96 -23.03
C SER A 105 -22.40 -7.41 -21.94
N LEU A 106 -22.49 -6.76 -20.79
CA LEU A 106 -21.68 -6.99 -19.60
C LEU A 106 -22.61 -7.44 -18.49
N THR A 107 -22.30 -8.55 -17.85
CA THR A 107 -22.91 -8.91 -16.56
C THR A 107 -22.11 -8.25 -15.46
N VAL A 108 -22.76 -7.48 -14.59
CA VAL A 108 -22.17 -6.99 -13.34
C VAL A 108 -22.54 -7.98 -12.25
N GLU A 109 -21.53 -8.65 -11.70
CA GLU A 109 -21.68 -9.54 -10.55
C GLU A 109 -21.36 -8.82 -9.25
N ALA A 110 -21.77 -9.43 -8.13
CA ALA A 110 -21.43 -8.95 -6.80
C ALA A 110 -19.90 -8.86 -6.64
N ALA A 111 -19.40 -7.81 -5.98
CA ALA A 111 -17.96 -7.67 -5.69
C ALA A 111 -17.38 -8.90 -4.98
N SER A 112 -18.20 -9.62 -4.21
CA SER A 112 -17.85 -10.87 -3.53
C SER A 112 -17.39 -11.98 -4.49
N ASN A 113 -17.86 -11.98 -5.74
CA ASN A 113 -17.54 -12.99 -6.73
C ASN A 113 -16.25 -12.67 -7.51
N PHE A 114 -15.70 -11.46 -7.33
CA PHE A 114 -14.47 -11.08 -8.04
C PHE A 114 -13.31 -11.94 -7.58
N VAL A 115 -12.69 -12.61 -8.56
CA VAL A 115 -11.42 -13.29 -8.40
C VAL A 115 -10.48 -12.73 -9.47
N PRO A 116 -9.49 -11.91 -9.12
CA PRO A 116 -8.52 -11.40 -10.07
C PRO A 116 -7.69 -12.53 -10.66
N ASP A 117 -7.03 -12.26 -11.80
CA ASP A 117 -5.99 -13.13 -12.35
C ASP A 117 -4.79 -13.11 -11.40
N ALA A 118 -4.81 -14.02 -10.42
CA ALA A 118 -3.85 -14.11 -9.34
C ALA A 118 -3.16 -15.49 -9.37
N ASP A 119 -1.87 -15.50 -9.03
CA ASP A 119 -1.07 -16.71 -8.92
C ASP A 119 -1.58 -17.62 -7.78
N ALA A 120 -2.12 -17.01 -6.72
CA ALA A 120 -2.78 -17.70 -5.62
C ALA A 120 -4.04 -16.96 -5.16
N ILE A 121 -5.06 -17.72 -4.76
CA ILE A 121 -6.29 -17.22 -4.17
C ILE A 121 -6.44 -17.84 -2.78
N VAL A 122 -6.61 -17.01 -1.75
CA VAL A 122 -6.80 -17.47 -0.38
C VAL A 122 -8.28 -17.34 -0.02
N ASP A 123 -8.92 -18.45 0.35
CA ASP A 123 -10.35 -18.54 0.64
C ASP A 123 -10.58 -19.39 1.91
N SER A 124 -11.01 -18.72 2.98
CA SER A 124 -11.25 -19.35 4.28
C SER A 124 -12.37 -20.40 4.28
N SER A 125 -13.18 -20.49 3.22
CA SER A 125 -14.20 -21.53 3.07
C SER A 125 -13.65 -22.89 2.63
N LEU A 126 -12.40 -22.94 2.17
CA LEU A 126 -11.73 -24.17 1.77
C LEU A 126 -11.23 -24.96 2.98
N THR A 127 -11.32 -26.29 2.89
CA THR A 127 -10.74 -27.21 3.89
C THR A 127 -9.38 -27.75 3.50
N SER A 128 -8.98 -27.55 2.25
CA SER A 128 -7.71 -27.99 1.66
C SER A 128 -7.46 -27.22 0.36
N GLN A 129 -6.21 -27.20 -0.10
CA GLN A 129 -5.84 -26.61 -1.40
C GLN A 129 -6.63 -27.25 -2.56
N ASP A 130 -7.07 -26.42 -3.52
CA ASP A 130 -7.66 -26.82 -4.79
C ASP A 130 -7.07 -25.99 -5.94
N GLY A 131 -6.11 -26.56 -6.66
CA GLY A 131 -5.36 -25.84 -7.69
C GLY A 131 -4.54 -24.69 -7.09
N ASN A 132 -4.79 -23.46 -7.57
CA ASN A 132 -4.18 -22.24 -7.05
C ASN A 132 -4.98 -21.59 -5.89
N GLN A 133 -5.97 -22.31 -5.35
CA GLN A 133 -6.76 -21.83 -4.21
C GLN A 133 -6.30 -22.48 -2.92
N TYR A 134 -6.09 -21.69 -1.87
CA TYR A 134 -5.52 -22.09 -0.58
C TYR A 134 -6.46 -21.71 0.57
N PRO A 135 -6.55 -22.52 1.64
CA PRO A 135 -7.36 -22.18 2.80
C PRO A 135 -6.75 -21.07 3.69
N THR A 136 -5.43 -20.86 3.60
CA THR A 136 -4.65 -19.95 4.45
C THR A 136 -3.69 -19.09 3.63
N LEU A 137 -3.31 -17.91 4.14
CA LEU A 137 -2.26 -17.11 3.51
C LEU A 137 -0.90 -17.79 3.63
N GLY A 138 -0.66 -18.51 4.73
CA GLY A 138 0.58 -19.25 4.96
C GLY A 138 0.85 -20.30 3.88
N ASP A 139 -0.18 -21.04 3.47
CA ASP A 139 -0.08 -22.02 2.38
C ASP A 139 0.26 -21.33 1.05
N ALA A 140 -0.43 -20.23 0.71
CA ALA A 140 -0.16 -19.47 -0.52
C ALA A 140 1.25 -18.84 -0.53
N LEU A 141 1.71 -18.32 0.61
CA LEU A 141 3.07 -17.78 0.76
C LEU A 141 4.15 -18.86 0.62
N SER A 142 3.86 -20.09 1.02
CA SER A 142 4.80 -21.20 0.88
C SER A 142 5.12 -21.50 -0.59
N ASP A 143 4.13 -21.34 -1.48
CA ASP A 143 4.26 -21.53 -2.92
C ASP A 143 4.89 -20.32 -3.64
N ALA A 144 4.70 -19.11 -3.11
CA ALA A 144 5.29 -17.87 -3.65
C ALA A 144 6.83 -17.83 -3.56
N ASN A 145 7.43 -18.52 -2.58
CA ASN A 145 8.88 -18.46 -2.32
C ASN A 145 9.78 -19.08 -3.42
N GLY A 146 9.20 -19.56 -4.54
CA GLY A 146 9.93 -20.16 -5.67
C GLY A 146 10.19 -19.25 -6.88
N THR A 147 9.60 -18.05 -6.96
CA THR A 147 9.56 -17.24 -8.20
C THR A 147 10.52 -16.05 -8.19
N ALA A 148 11.80 -16.29 -8.45
CA ALA A 148 12.84 -15.27 -8.23
C ALA A 148 12.85 -14.06 -9.21
N ASN A 149 11.93 -13.94 -10.18
CA ASN A 149 12.03 -12.88 -11.21
C ASN A 149 10.71 -12.28 -11.71
N ASP A 150 9.56 -12.76 -11.24
CA ASP A 150 8.24 -12.22 -11.62
C ASP A 150 7.42 -11.99 -10.36
N TRP A 151 6.54 -11.00 -10.40
CA TRP A 151 5.65 -10.71 -9.28
C TRP A 151 4.66 -11.86 -9.07
N TYR A 152 4.64 -12.41 -7.85
CA TYR A 152 3.66 -13.39 -7.41
C TYR A 152 2.52 -12.70 -6.67
N THR A 153 1.31 -12.79 -7.21
CA THR A 153 0.13 -12.10 -6.68
C THR A 153 -0.78 -13.08 -5.93
N ILE A 154 -0.94 -12.83 -4.63
CA ILE A 154 -1.84 -13.54 -3.74
C ILE A 154 -3.06 -12.65 -3.52
N TYR A 155 -4.21 -13.11 -3.99
CA TYR A 155 -5.50 -12.49 -3.68
C TYR A 155 -6.15 -13.16 -2.48
N VAL A 156 -6.55 -12.40 -1.48
CA VAL A 156 -7.16 -12.91 -0.24
C VAL A 156 -8.61 -12.47 -0.19
N LYS A 157 -9.54 -13.43 -0.23
CA LYS A 157 -10.97 -13.11 -0.16
C LYS A 157 -11.35 -12.51 1.19
N ASP A 158 -12.55 -11.94 1.26
CA ASP A 158 -13.15 -11.53 2.52
C ASP A 158 -13.23 -12.73 3.48
N GLY A 159 -12.82 -12.52 4.73
CA GLY A 159 -12.68 -13.58 5.70
C GLY A 159 -11.85 -13.17 6.91
N GLN A 160 -11.96 -13.97 7.97
CA GLN A 160 -11.17 -13.82 9.20
C GLN A 160 -10.15 -14.96 9.25
N TYR A 161 -8.87 -14.62 9.08
CA TYR A 161 -7.77 -15.57 8.99
C TYR A 161 -6.95 -15.51 10.27
N TYR A 162 -7.15 -16.48 11.17
CA TYR A 162 -6.39 -16.60 12.42
C TYR A 162 -5.05 -17.28 12.18
N GLU A 163 -4.02 -16.50 11.89
CA GLU A 163 -2.74 -17.01 11.41
C GLU A 163 -1.63 -15.99 11.62
N GLN A 164 -0.44 -16.51 11.92
CA GLN A 164 0.79 -15.74 11.93
C GLN A 164 1.59 -16.10 10.69
N ASN A 165 1.89 -15.10 9.87
CA ASN A 165 2.49 -15.30 8.56
C ASN A 165 3.86 -14.61 8.48
N THR A 166 4.80 -15.23 7.77
CA THR A 166 6.15 -14.68 7.58
C THR A 166 6.55 -14.73 6.11
N ILE A 167 6.92 -13.58 5.56
CA ILE A 167 7.69 -13.47 4.32
C ILE A 167 9.16 -13.48 4.73
N GLY A 168 9.85 -14.57 4.41
CA GLY A 168 11.21 -14.84 4.86
C GLY A 168 12.25 -13.90 4.25
N GLU A 169 13.45 -13.89 4.85
CA GLU A 169 14.62 -13.24 4.26
C GLU A 169 14.91 -13.84 2.88
N GLY A 170 15.22 -12.99 1.91
CA GLY A 170 15.51 -13.40 0.54
C GLY A 170 14.27 -13.56 -0.36
N SER A 171 13.06 -13.57 0.19
CA SER A 171 11.82 -13.52 -0.61
C SER A 171 11.67 -12.15 -1.26
N GLN A 172 11.26 -12.12 -2.54
CA GLN A 172 11.08 -10.90 -3.33
C GLN A 172 9.89 -10.99 -4.28
N TYR A 173 9.38 -9.82 -4.69
CA TYR A 173 8.32 -9.65 -5.68
C TYR A 173 6.99 -10.31 -5.30
N ILE A 174 6.53 -10.09 -4.07
CA ILE A 174 5.27 -10.64 -3.55
C ILE A 174 4.22 -9.54 -3.43
N ARG A 175 3.01 -9.82 -3.90
CA ARG A 175 1.82 -8.99 -3.67
C ARG A 175 0.81 -9.76 -2.86
N ILE A 176 0.30 -9.15 -1.79
CA ILE A 176 -0.84 -9.64 -1.02
C ILE A 176 -1.94 -8.60 -1.17
N ILE A 177 -3.07 -8.99 -1.73
CA ILE A 177 -4.17 -8.08 -2.04
C ILE A 177 -5.44 -8.66 -1.45
N GLY A 178 -6.00 -7.99 -0.45
CA GLY A 178 -7.32 -8.36 0.05
C GLY A 178 -8.43 -7.95 -0.90
N GLN A 179 -9.55 -8.64 -0.77
CA GLN A 179 -10.79 -8.33 -1.47
C GLN A 179 -11.38 -7.02 -0.97
N SER A 180 -11.30 -6.75 0.33
CA SER A 180 -11.66 -5.47 0.91
C SER A 180 -10.91 -5.19 2.22
N THR A 181 -10.57 -3.91 2.44
CA THR A 181 -9.83 -3.46 3.63
C THR A 181 -10.53 -3.86 4.93
N ASP A 182 -11.87 -3.73 4.97
CA ASP A 182 -12.65 -3.93 6.20
C ASP A 182 -13.03 -5.40 6.46
N ASN A 183 -13.08 -6.26 5.43
CA ASN A 183 -13.56 -7.64 5.59
C ASN A 183 -12.50 -8.72 5.34
N THR A 184 -11.38 -8.40 4.69
CA THR A 184 -10.21 -9.29 4.64
C THR A 184 -9.31 -9.01 5.84
N VAL A 185 -9.39 -9.85 6.88
CA VAL A 185 -8.67 -9.63 8.15
C VAL A 185 -7.71 -10.78 8.43
N ILE A 186 -6.43 -10.48 8.44
CA ILE A 186 -5.38 -11.37 8.96
C ILE A 186 -5.13 -10.99 10.41
N TYR A 187 -5.34 -11.92 11.34
CA TYR A 187 -5.19 -11.64 12.76
C TYR A 187 -4.51 -12.77 13.52
N TYR A 188 -3.78 -12.40 14.57
CA TYR A 188 -3.23 -13.35 15.53
C TYR A 188 -3.33 -12.76 16.95
N ASN A 189 -2.97 -13.51 17.98
CA ASN A 189 -3.04 -13.04 19.37
C ASN A 189 -1.76 -13.42 20.12
N GLN A 190 -0.73 -12.58 20.02
CA GLN A 190 0.58 -12.86 20.64
C GLN A 190 1.22 -11.60 21.19
N SER A 191 1.41 -11.56 22.50
CA SER A 191 2.23 -10.55 23.17
C SER A 191 3.67 -11.02 23.38
N THR A 192 4.52 -10.15 23.92
CA THR A 192 5.89 -10.45 24.35
C THR A 192 5.98 -11.40 25.56
N GLU A 193 4.87 -11.75 26.21
CA GLU A 193 4.88 -12.67 27.33
C GLU A 193 5.36 -14.07 26.88
N GLY A 194 6.60 -14.40 27.25
CA GLY A 194 7.22 -15.68 26.90
C GLY A 194 7.69 -15.78 25.43
N GLN A 195 7.75 -14.66 24.70
CA GLN A 195 8.19 -14.63 23.31
C GLN A 195 9.19 -13.49 23.04
N ASP A 196 9.98 -13.68 21.99
CA ASP A 196 10.78 -12.60 21.42
C ASP A 196 9.84 -11.59 20.74
N MET A 197 10.03 -10.30 21.01
CA MET A 197 9.23 -9.20 20.45
C MET A 197 9.06 -9.31 18.93
N LYS A 198 10.14 -9.61 18.18
CA LYS A 198 10.08 -9.71 16.71
C LYS A 198 9.18 -10.85 16.23
N LYS A 199 8.93 -11.85 17.07
CA LYS A 199 8.08 -13.01 16.78
C LYS A 199 6.62 -12.81 17.19
N THR A 200 6.27 -11.63 17.71
CA THR A 200 4.88 -11.30 18.07
C THR A 200 4.06 -10.80 16.88
N GLY A 201 4.73 -10.38 15.80
CA GLY A 201 4.09 -9.87 14.58
C GLY A 201 3.04 -10.83 14.02
N THR A 202 1.84 -10.33 13.72
CA THR A 202 0.81 -11.11 13.00
C THR A 202 1.24 -11.33 11.54
N LEU A 203 1.71 -10.28 10.86
CA LEU A 203 2.41 -10.37 9.60
C LEU A 203 3.86 -9.90 9.77
N ILE A 204 4.81 -10.76 9.43
CA ILE A 204 6.24 -10.50 9.55
C ILE A 204 6.85 -10.46 8.14
N ILE A 205 7.40 -9.31 7.74
CA ILE A 205 7.98 -9.10 6.40
C ILE A 205 9.48 -8.86 6.51
N ASN A 206 10.26 -9.92 6.32
CA ASN A 206 11.71 -9.85 6.19
C ASN A 206 12.17 -9.77 4.72
N GLY A 207 11.30 -10.13 3.77
CA GLY A 207 11.55 -10.05 2.33
C GLY A 207 11.49 -8.61 1.79
N SER A 208 12.04 -8.41 0.59
CA SER A 208 12.06 -7.10 -0.11
C SER A 208 11.08 -7.11 -1.28
N ASP A 209 10.79 -5.95 -1.89
CA ASP A 209 9.87 -5.85 -3.05
C ASP A 209 8.50 -6.50 -2.75
N VAL A 210 7.92 -6.13 -1.60
CA VAL A 210 6.62 -6.64 -1.15
C VAL A 210 5.58 -5.55 -1.25
N THR A 211 4.38 -5.89 -1.69
CA THR A 211 3.24 -4.97 -1.66
C THR A 211 2.07 -5.61 -0.94
N VAL A 212 1.46 -4.90 0.01
CA VAL A 212 0.25 -5.34 0.70
C VAL A 212 -0.86 -4.30 0.49
N LYS A 213 -2.05 -4.74 0.04
CA LYS A 213 -3.18 -3.84 -0.23
C LYS A 213 -4.50 -4.38 0.28
N ASN A 214 -5.44 -3.47 0.55
CA ASN A 214 -6.86 -3.77 0.71
C ASN A 214 -7.19 -4.82 1.78
N LEU A 215 -6.50 -4.81 2.91
CA LEU A 215 -6.76 -5.75 4.01
C LEU A 215 -6.46 -5.13 5.38
N THR A 216 -6.90 -5.79 6.43
CA THR A 216 -6.57 -5.47 7.81
C THR A 216 -5.57 -6.48 8.37
N ILE A 217 -4.54 -5.98 9.07
CA ILE A 217 -3.58 -6.75 9.85
C ILE A 217 -3.79 -6.39 11.32
N GLU A 218 -4.16 -7.37 12.14
CA GLU A 218 -4.49 -7.13 13.55
C GLU A 218 -3.70 -8.06 14.49
N ASN A 219 -3.03 -7.48 15.49
CA ASN A 219 -2.72 -8.26 16.69
C ASN A 219 -3.86 -8.06 17.69
N SER A 220 -4.62 -9.13 17.91
CA SER A 220 -5.84 -9.08 18.70
C SER A 220 -5.63 -9.05 20.22
N TYR A 221 -4.38 -9.10 20.68
CA TYR A 221 -4.03 -8.95 22.09
C TYR A 221 -4.44 -7.55 22.58
N ASN A 222 -5.37 -7.51 23.54
CA ASN A 222 -5.99 -6.28 24.08
C ASN A 222 -6.84 -5.45 23.11
N THR A 223 -7.15 -5.96 21.92
CA THR A 223 -8.17 -5.37 21.03
C THR A 223 -9.51 -6.11 21.15
N ARG A 224 -9.46 -7.43 21.36
CA ARG A 224 -10.62 -8.33 21.50
C ARG A 224 -10.77 -8.93 22.90
N GLU A 225 -9.78 -8.72 23.75
CA GLU A 225 -9.67 -9.24 25.12
C GLU A 225 -9.25 -8.11 26.08
N ASP A 226 -9.39 -8.34 27.39
CA ASP A 226 -8.97 -7.40 28.45
C ASP A 226 -7.89 -8.08 29.31
N ASN A 227 -6.64 -7.99 28.87
CA ASN A 227 -5.46 -8.50 29.58
C ASN A 227 -4.61 -7.34 30.11
N ASP A 228 -3.61 -7.65 30.95
CA ASP A 228 -2.57 -6.68 31.26
C ASP A 228 -1.89 -6.20 29.96
N GLU A 229 -1.53 -4.91 29.87
CA GLU A 229 -0.91 -4.41 28.64
C GLU A 229 0.53 -4.92 28.51
N HIS A 230 0.76 -5.58 27.39
CA HIS A 230 2.05 -6.02 26.91
C HIS A 230 2.19 -5.62 25.45
N GLN A 231 3.43 -5.46 25.00
CA GLN A 231 3.76 -5.22 23.60
C GLN A 231 3.24 -6.35 22.72
N ALA A 232 2.56 -6.02 21.63
CA ALA A 232 1.97 -6.99 20.72
C ALA A 232 1.94 -6.44 19.29
N ILE A 233 2.87 -6.89 18.46
CA ILE A 233 3.04 -6.36 17.10
C ILE A 233 1.99 -6.94 16.15
N ALA A 234 1.30 -6.09 15.41
CA ALA A 234 0.45 -6.49 14.29
C ALA A 234 1.29 -6.68 13.03
N LEU A 235 2.11 -5.68 12.69
CA LEU A 235 2.94 -5.68 11.49
C LEU A 235 4.40 -5.43 11.84
N TYR A 236 5.28 -6.36 11.46
CA TYR A 236 6.73 -6.22 11.55
C TYR A 236 7.31 -6.13 10.14
N VAL A 237 8.08 -5.08 9.84
CA VAL A 237 8.65 -4.83 8.51
C VAL A 237 10.15 -4.60 8.62
N ASN A 238 10.92 -5.23 7.72
CA ASN A 238 12.37 -5.22 7.80
C ASN A 238 13.11 -5.18 6.44
N GLY A 239 12.49 -5.67 5.35
CA GLY A 239 13.13 -5.71 4.02
C GLY A 239 13.12 -4.35 3.28
N ASP A 240 13.65 -4.30 2.05
CA ASP A 240 13.65 -3.06 1.25
C ASP A 240 12.44 -2.98 0.31
N ARG A 241 11.98 -1.77 0.00
CA ARG A 241 10.92 -1.51 -1.00
C ARG A 241 9.62 -2.26 -0.67
N VAL A 242 9.22 -2.17 0.59
CA VAL A 242 7.94 -2.72 1.07
C VAL A 242 6.89 -1.61 1.04
N ALA A 243 5.80 -1.84 0.32
CA ALA A 243 4.75 -0.86 0.16
C ALA A 243 3.40 -1.35 0.69
N PHE A 244 2.65 -0.45 1.29
CA PHE A 244 1.33 -0.68 1.85
C PHE A 244 0.38 0.37 1.30
N LYS A 245 -0.80 -0.06 0.84
CA LYS A 245 -1.83 0.86 0.35
C LYS A 245 -3.23 0.39 0.73
N ASP A 246 -4.06 1.30 1.25
CA ASP A 246 -5.46 1.00 1.59
C ASP A 246 -5.57 -0.16 2.62
N ILE A 247 -4.72 -0.16 3.66
CA ILE A 247 -4.71 -1.17 4.72
C ILE A 247 -5.02 -0.59 6.09
N ASN A 248 -5.51 -1.43 6.99
CA ASN A 248 -5.60 -1.14 8.42
C ASN A 248 -4.53 -1.95 9.18
N VAL A 249 -3.84 -1.31 10.12
CA VAL A 249 -2.92 -1.98 11.06
C VAL A 249 -3.41 -1.72 12.48
N ILE A 250 -3.92 -2.77 13.13
CA ILE A 250 -4.69 -2.67 14.37
C ILE A 250 -3.94 -3.35 15.52
N GLY A 251 -3.79 -2.64 16.63
CA GLY A 251 -3.16 -3.17 17.84
C GLY A 251 -3.36 -2.26 19.06
N ARG A 252 -2.51 -2.43 20.07
CA ARG A 252 -2.46 -1.57 21.28
C ARG A 252 -1.06 -1.02 21.48
N GLN A 253 -0.30 -1.60 22.40
CA GLN A 253 1.09 -1.25 22.59
C GLN A 253 1.94 -1.93 21.51
N ASP A 254 2.81 -1.15 20.86
CA ASP A 254 3.76 -1.62 19.84
C ASP A 254 3.09 -2.21 18.56
N THR A 255 2.02 -1.58 18.04
CA THR A 255 1.24 -2.07 16.88
C THR A 255 2.08 -2.34 15.61
N LEU A 256 2.92 -1.38 15.20
CA LEU A 256 3.70 -1.41 13.95
C LEU A 256 5.18 -1.22 14.24
N MET A 257 5.96 -2.27 13.99
CA MET A 257 7.42 -2.21 14.06
C MET A 257 8.01 -2.04 12.66
N ASP A 258 8.46 -0.83 12.35
CA ASP A 258 9.14 -0.49 11.11
C ASP A 258 10.67 -0.47 11.32
N ASN A 259 11.37 -1.47 10.77
CA ASN A 259 12.77 -1.76 11.08
C ASN A 259 13.66 -1.81 9.82
N CYS A 260 14.99 -1.82 9.96
CA CYS A 260 15.92 -1.76 8.82
C CYS A 260 17.00 -2.84 8.73
N GLY A 261 16.61 -4.13 8.71
CA GLY A 261 17.53 -5.24 8.41
C GLY A 261 18.69 -5.42 9.38
N TYR A 262 18.60 -4.80 10.57
CA TYR A 262 19.73 -4.67 11.46
C TYR A 262 19.96 -5.96 12.27
N ASP A 263 21.11 -6.59 12.03
CA ASP A 263 21.71 -7.57 12.94
C ASP A 263 22.51 -6.81 14.01
N TRP A 264 21.96 -6.83 15.23
CA TRP A 264 22.44 -6.08 16.40
C TRP A 264 23.82 -6.52 16.95
N SER A 265 24.54 -7.36 16.18
CA SER A 265 25.87 -7.89 16.48
C SER A 265 26.98 -7.44 15.52
N SER A 266 26.68 -6.63 14.49
CA SER A 266 27.67 -6.20 13.50
C SER A 266 27.65 -4.69 13.23
N ASP A 267 28.83 -4.12 12.98
CA ASP A 267 29.01 -2.74 12.48
C ASP A 267 28.56 -2.58 11.00
N ASP A 268 27.89 -3.59 10.42
CA ASP A 268 27.38 -3.55 9.05
C ASP A 268 26.05 -2.80 9.04
N LEU A 269 26.18 -1.49 8.95
CA LEU A 269 25.08 -0.54 8.92
C LEU A 269 24.19 -0.79 7.70
N LEU A 270 22.91 -1.01 7.98
CA LEU A 270 21.79 -0.55 7.16
C LEU A 270 21.75 -1.15 5.76
N THR A 271 21.20 -2.36 5.64
CA THR A 271 20.54 -2.69 4.37
C THR A 271 19.49 -1.59 4.14
N LYS A 272 19.46 -0.99 2.94
CA LYS A 272 18.40 -0.01 2.59
C LYS A 272 17.07 -0.68 2.95
N ALA A 273 16.33 -0.13 3.91
CA ALA A 273 14.98 -0.58 4.24
C ALA A 273 14.08 0.64 4.14
N ARG A 274 13.49 0.77 2.96
CA ARG A 274 12.59 1.84 2.60
C ARG A 274 11.19 1.30 2.55
N HIS A 275 10.31 1.92 3.32
CA HIS A 275 8.92 1.54 3.40
C HIS A 275 8.01 2.71 3.03
N TYR A 276 6.92 2.41 2.34
CA TYR A 276 5.95 3.40 1.91
C TYR A 276 4.54 2.97 2.30
N TYR A 277 3.86 3.81 3.06
CA TYR A 277 2.50 3.60 3.54
C TYR A 277 1.61 4.69 2.96
N LYS A 278 0.65 4.32 2.11
CA LYS A 278 -0.25 5.27 1.44
C LYS A 278 -1.70 4.97 1.79
N ASN A 279 -2.44 5.98 2.25
CA ASN A 279 -3.84 5.81 2.63
C ASN A 279 -4.04 4.62 3.58
N VAL A 280 -3.25 4.58 4.66
CA VAL A 280 -3.36 3.56 5.70
C VAL A 280 -4.07 4.12 6.93
N TYR A 281 -4.70 3.22 7.68
CA TYR A 281 -5.15 3.50 9.04
C TYR A 281 -4.27 2.69 10.01
N VAL A 282 -3.67 3.35 11.00
CA VAL A 282 -2.90 2.68 12.05
C VAL A 282 -3.45 3.10 13.40
N GLU A 283 -3.82 2.13 14.24
CA GLU A 283 -4.27 2.40 15.60
C GLU A 283 -3.45 1.74 16.70
N GLY A 284 -3.38 2.42 17.85
CA GLY A 284 -2.74 1.88 19.04
C GLY A 284 -2.75 2.84 20.23
N THR A 285 -1.97 2.50 21.26
CA THR A 285 -1.93 3.21 22.55
C THR A 285 -0.55 3.79 22.82
N VAL A 286 0.42 2.93 23.12
CA VAL A 286 1.78 3.26 23.53
C VAL A 286 2.75 2.81 22.45
N ASP A 287 3.61 3.72 22.00
CA ASP A 287 4.71 3.46 21.07
C ASP A 287 4.27 2.70 19.80
N PHE A 288 3.06 2.99 19.32
CA PHE A 288 2.39 2.07 18.39
C PHE A 288 2.92 2.13 16.96
N ILE A 289 3.77 3.12 16.63
CA ILE A 289 4.63 3.12 15.44
C ILE A 289 6.08 3.30 15.89
N PHE A 290 6.89 2.26 15.80
CA PHE A 290 8.23 2.26 16.39
C PHE A 290 9.24 1.50 15.54
N GLY A 291 10.53 1.68 15.85
CA GLY A 291 11.62 0.98 15.17
C GLY A 291 12.63 1.91 14.50
N ALA A 292 13.56 1.30 13.76
CA ALA A 292 14.74 1.97 13.20
C ALA A 292 14.64 2.25 11.69
N GLY A 293 13.54 1.85 11.04
CA GLY A 293 13.36 1.93 9.59
C GLY A 293 13.29 3.34 9.01
N THR A 294 13.34 3.42 7.68
CA THR A 294 13.02 4.64 6.92
C THR A 294 11.65 4.46 6.28
N ALA A 295 10.64 5.03 6.91
CA ALA A 295 9.24 4.87 6.53
C ALA A 295 8.61 6.21 6.20
N VAL A 296 7.89 6.27 5.08
CA VAL A 296 7.07 7.42 4.72
C VAL A 296 5.60 7.03 4.74
N PHE A 297 4.82 7.69 5.59
CA PHE A 297 3.37 7.63 5.66
C PHE A 297 2.79 8.84 4.94
N GLU A 298 1.91 8.60 3.99
CA GLU A 298 1.24 9.66 3.24
C GLU A 298 -0.28 9.47 3.18
N ASP A 299 -1.00 10.57 3.27
CA ASP A 299 -2.48 10.60 3.17
C ASP A 299 -3.14 9.60 4.11
N SER A 300 -2.59 9.43 5.31
CA SER A 300 -2.94 8.34 6.23
C SER A 300 -3.55 8.85 7.53
N GLU A 301 -4.33 8.01 8.20
CA GLU A 301 -4.86 8.27 9.52
C GLU A 301 -4.07 7.48 10.58
N ILE A 302 -3.61 8.21 11.59
CA ILE A 302 -2.86 7.67 12.72
C ILE A 302 -3.71 7.93 13.96
N HIS A 303 -4.37 6.90 14.46
CA HIS A 303 -5.43 7.02 15.45
C HIS A 303 -5.02 6.44 16.81
N MET A 304 -5.02 7.27 17.85
CA MET A 304 -4.76 6.81 19.22
C MET A 304 -6.06 6.38 19.89
N VAL A 305 -6.14 5.12 20.31
CA VAL A 305 -7.33 4.59 20.99
C VAL A 305 -7.22 4.71 22.51
N TYR A 306 -8.36 4.81 23.19
CA TYR A 306 -8.41 5.02 24.63
C TYR A 306 -7.80 3.85 25.40
N ARG A 307 -7.02 4.19 26.43
CA ARG A 307 -6.62 3.28 27.50
C ARG A 307 -6.77 4.01 28.84
N ASP A 308 -7.01 3.25 29.91
CA ASP A 308 -7.27 3.73 31.28
C ASP A 308 -6.30 4.80 31.83
N ASN A 309 -5.12 5.01 31.20
CA ASN A 309 -4.10 5.96 31.62
C ASN A 309 -4.13 7.32 30.88
N SER A 310 -5.08 7.56 29.95
CA SER A 310 -5.27 8.84 29.21
C SER A 310 -4.02 9.38 28.48
N THR A 311 -2.95 8.58 28.40
CA THR A 311 -1.63 8.96 27.91
C THR A 311 -1.14 7.92 26.91
N GLY A 312 -0.72 8.37 25.73
CA GLY A 312 -0.16 7.52 24.69
C GLY A 312 0.95 8.21 23.93
N TYR A 313 1.58 7.46 23.04
CA TYR A 313 2.69 7.93 22.20
C TYR A 313 2.49 7.41 20.78
N TYR A 314 2.33 8.31 19.82
CA TYR A 314 2.19 7.92 18.41
C TYR A 314 3.45 7.22 17.90
N THR A 315 4.63 7.77 18.19
CA THR A 315 5.89 7.21 17.68
C THR A 315 6.93 6.91 18.76
N ALA A 316 7.75 5.89 18.48
CA ALA A 316 8.96 5.58 19.25
C ALA A 316 10.14 5.20 18.33
N PRO A 317 10.73 6.18 17.61
CA PRO A 317 11.82 5.92 16.67
C PRO A 317 13.12 5.52 17.40
N ALA A 318 13.87 4.61 16.77
CA ALA A 318 15.22 4.15 17.16
C ALA A 318 16.21 4.21 15.98
N THR A 319 15.98 5.15 15.07
CA THR A 319 16.69 5.33 13.81
C THR A 319 18.18 5.71 14.02
N ALA A 320 19.04 5.53 13.01
CA ALA A 320 20.38 6.13 13.01
C ALA A 320 20.34 7.61 12.58
N ALA A 321 21.29 8.43 13.05
CA ALA A 321 21.39 9.87 12.74
C ALA A 321 21.45 10.20 11.24
N SER A 322 21.96 9.29 10.42
CA SER A 322 22.11 9.45 8.98
C SER A 322 20.83 9.20 8.17
N MET A 323 19.78 8.64 8.78
CA MET A 323 18.54 8.28 8.11
C MET A 323 17.39 9.22 8.50
N LYS A 324 16.34 9.31 7.66
CA LYS A 324 15.22 10.22 7.93
C LYS A 324 14.19 9.66 8.94
N GLY A 325 14.18 8.34 9.19
CA GLY A 325 13.35 7.71 10.22
C GLY A 325 11.88 7.59 9.82
N LEU A 326 10.99 7.87 10.77
CA LEU A 326 9.54 7.83 10.57
C LEU A 326 9.05 9.19 10.08
N VAL A 327 8.55 9.26 8.85
CA VAL A 327 8.11 10.52 8.21
C VAL A 327 6.62 10.44 7.89
N PHE A 328 5.86 11.40 8.37
CA PHE A 328 4.42 11.51 8.16
C PHE A 328 4.14 12.79 7.36
N ASN A 329 3.51 12.66 6.21
CA ASN A 329 3.22 13.78 5.33
C ASN A 329 1.76 13.77 4.90
N ASN A 330 1.04 14.87 5.15
CA ASN A 330 -0.40 14.95 4.89
C ASN A 330 -1.20 13.85 5.61
N CYS A 331 -0.86 13.59 6.88
CA CYS A 331 -1.57 12.62 7.71
C CYS A 331 -2.55 13.32 8.67
N ASN A 332 -3.51 12.54 9.18
CA ASN A 332 -4.40 12.96 10.26
C ASN A 332 -4.01 12.22 11.55
N PHE A 333 -3.65 12.97 12.59
CA PHE A 333 -3.40 12.45 13.93
C PHE A 333 -4.64 12.68 14.79
N THR A 334 -5.38 11.61 15.04
CA THR A 334 -6.67 11.62 15.74
C THR A 334 -6.57 10.77 17.01
N ALA A 335 -7.46 11.02 17.96
CA ALA A 335 -7.49 10.28 19.22
C ALA A 335 -8.93 10.08 19.69
N ASP A 336 -9.18 8.98 20.39
CA ASP A 336 -10.44 8.76 21.12
C ASP A 336 -10.71 9.87 22.14
N ASP A 337 -12.00 10.12 22.37
CA ASP A 337 -12.45 11.02 23.42
C ASP A 337 -11.92 10.56 24.80
N GLY A 338 -11.38 11.51 25.57
CA GLY A 338 -10.85 11.26 26.92
C GLY A 338 -9.36 10.97 26.99
N ILE A 339 -8.66 10.89 25.85
CA ILE A 339 -7.20 10.97 25.81
C ILE A 339 -6.77 12.42 25.97
N THR A 340 -6.07 12.73 27.06
CA THR A 340 -5.64 14.09 27.39
C THR A 340 -4.13 14.31 27.22
N ALA A 341 -3.39 13.24 26.90
CA ALA A 341 -1.95 13.28 26.74
C ALA A 341 -1.49 12.40 25.57
N ALA A 342 -1.92 12.73 24.35
CA ALA A 342 -1.48 12.08 23.13
C ALA A 342 -0.16 12.69 22.64
N TYR A 343 0.98 12.20 23.15
CA TYR A 343 2.29 12.72 22.72
C TYR A 343 2.62 12.25 21.30
N LEU A 344 3.19 13.15 20.48
CA LEU A 344 3.64 12.86 19.11
C LEU A 344 4.67 11.73 19.04
N GLY A 345 5.44 11.56 20.11
CA GLY A 345 6.33 10.41 20.26
C GLY A 345 7.34 10.57 21.38
N ARG A 346 8.22 9.58 21.50
CA ARG A 346 9.33 9.58 22.46
C ARG A 346 10.58 8.86 21.95
N ASN A 347 11.73 9.27 22.45
CA ASN A 347 13.03 8.78 21.98
C ASN A 347 13.34 7.36 22.47
N TRP A 348 13.22 6.35 21.61
CA TRP A 348 13.59 4.98 21.95
C TRP A 348 15.06 4.70 21.63
N HIS A 349 15.89 4.64 22.68
CA HIS A 349 17.27 4.14 22.55
C HIS A 349 17.28 2.65 22.90
N ALA A 350 16.97 1.82 21.90
CA ALA A 350 16.77 0.39 22.06
C ALA A 350 17.96 -0.32 22.75
N TYR A 351 19.20 0.18 22.62
CA TYR A 351 20.39 -0.45 23.22
C TYR A 351 21.47 0.56 23.64
N ASP A 352 21.95 0.43 24.88
CA ASP A 352 22.96 1.30 25.54
C ASP A 352 24.33 1.34 24.82
N SER A 353 24.62 0.40 23.92
CA SER A 353 25.93 0.27 23.25
C SER A 353 26.06 1.09 21.97
N TYR A 354 24.98 1.69 21.48
CA TYR A 354 24.97 2.31 20.16
C TYR A 354 25.19 3.82 20.26
N THR A 355 26.36 4.26 19.80
CA THR A 355 26.80 5.67 19.89
C THR A 355 26.23 6.57 18.78
N ASP A 356 25.44 6.03 17.85
CA ASP A 356 24.93 6.74 16.66
C ASP A 356 23.38 6.65 16.48
N VAL A 357 22.62 6.40 17.56
CA VAL A 357 21.15 6.40 17.51
C VAL A 357 20.71 7.85 17.52
N SER A 358 19.85 8.21 16.58
CA SER A 358 19.08 9.45 16.59
C SER A 358 17.61 9.10 16.45
N THR A 359 16.77 9.61 17.33
CA THR A 359 15.36 9.21 17.34
C THR A 359 14.56 10.09 16.38
N ASN A 360 14.59 9.72 15.09
CA ASN A 360 14.14 10.59 14.01
C ASN A 360 12.64 10.39 13.71
N THR A 361 11.87 11.47 13.84
CA THR A 361 10.48 11.55 13.39
C THR A 361 10.21 12.92 12.78
N ALA A 362 9.57 12.96 11.62
CA ALA A 362 9.13 14.21 11.02
C ALA A 362 7.63 14.16 10.72
N ILE A 363 6.89 15.17 11.19
CA ILE A 363 5.45 15.32 10.93
C ILE A 363 5.26 16.59 10.10
N LEU A 364 4.84 16.45 8.85
CA LEU A 364 4.74 17.52 7.88
C LEU A 364 3.32 17.62 7.30
N ASN A 365 2.86 18.85 7.06
CA ASN A 365 1.60 19.14 6.37
C ASN A 365 0.38 18.39 6.92
N SER A 366 0.41 18.04 8.21
CA SER A 366 -0.55 17.11 8.81
C SER A 366 -1.57 17.84 9.68
N ALA A 367 -2.78 17.29 9.78
CA ALA A 367 -3.76 17.71 10.76
C ALA A 367 -3.53 16.94 12.07
N ILE A 368 -3.28 17.66 13.15
CA ILE A 368 -3.09 17.10 14.50
C ILE A 368 -4.31 17.52 15.31
N ASP A 369 -5.37 16.73 15.26
CA ASP A 369 -6.67 17.02 15.88
C ASP A 369 -6.82 16.35 17.27
N ALA A 370 -5.84 15.55 17.69
CA ALA A 370 -5.75 15.03 19.06
C ALA A 370 -5.34 16.11 20.08
N GLU A 371 -5.68 15.89 21.35
CA GLU A 371 -5.18 16.71 22.46
C GLU A 371 -3.72 16.34 22.79
N VAL A 372 -2.81 17.10 22.19
CA VAL A 372 -1.36 16.95 22.37
C VAL A 372 -0.87 17.91 23.46
N PRO A 373 -0.16 17.43 24.51
CA PRO A 373 0.50 18.29 25.48
C PRO A 373 1.41 19.35 24.85
N ALA A 374 1.58 20.50 25.51
CA ALA A 374 2.32 21.63 24.92
C ALA A 374 3.77 21.29 24.55
N ASP A 375 4.44 20.41 25.30
CA ASP A 375 5.78 19.91 25.00
C ASP A 375 5.83 19.03 23.74
N GLY A 376 4.70 18.42 23.35
CA GLY A 376 4.49 17.66 22.12
C GLY A 376 5.16 16.28 22.13
N TRP A 377 6.42 16.25 22.53
CA TRP A 377 7.32 15.10 22.52
C TRP A 377 7.75 14.77 23.93
N LYS A 378 7.98 13.48 24.22
CA LYS A 378 8.38 13.04 25.56
C LYS A 378 9.72 12.34 25.56
N GLN A 379 10.49 12.56 26.62
CA GLN A 379 11.68 11.74 26.87
C GLN A 379 11.25 10.37 27.40
N MET A 380 11.73 9.28 26.80
CA MET A 380 11.37 7.92 27.23
C MET A 380 12.02 7.55 28.57
N SER A 381 13.31 7.85 28.73
CA SER A 381 14.07 7.59 29.96
C SER A 381 14.99 8.76 30.31
N SER A 382 15.08 9.07 31.61
CA SER A 382 16.03 10.08 32.12
C SER A 382 17.51 9.69 31.93
N SER A 383 17.80 8.43 31.58
CA SER A 383 19.14 7.97 31.25
C SER A 383 19.56 8.26 29.81
N TYR A 384 18.61 8.59 28.94
CA TYR A 384 18.89 8.90 27.53
C TYR A 384 19.42 10.33 27.37
N PRO A 385 20.20 10.60 26.30
CA PRO A 385 20.50 11.96 25.90
C PRO A 385 19.22 12.81 25.82
N ASP A 386 19.37 14.12 26.08
CA ASP A 386 18.25 15.03 25.90
C ASP A 386 17.88 15.09 24.41
N PHE A 387 16.70 14.59 24.08
CA PHE A 387 16.23 14.49 22.69
C PHE A 387 16.12 15.87 22.03
N TYR A 388 15.98 16.95 22.81
CA TYR A 388 15.98 18.31 22.27
C TYR A 388 17.33 18.71 21.67
N GLU A 389 18.43 18.08 22.07
CA GLU A 389 19.79 18.40 21.61
C GLU A 389 20.30 17.43 20.55
N SER A 390 19.98 16.13 20.65
CA SER A 390 20.56 15.09 19.78
C SER A 390 19.59 14.49 18.76
N ASP A 391 18.28 14.58 18.98
CA ASP A 391 17.30 13.87 18.15
C ASP A 391 16.58 14.80 17.15
N LEU A 392 16.21 14.23 16.00
CA LEU A 392 15.49 14.91 14.92
C LEU A 392 14.00 14.58 14.98
N MET A 393 13.35 15.03 16.07
CA MET A 393 11.89 15.09 16.18
C MET A 393 11.44 16.48 15.73
N VAL A 394 10.85 16.57 14.55
CA VAL A 394 10.61 17.84 13.84
C VAL A 394 9.21 17.92 13.25
N GLU A 395 8.74 19.15 13.10
CA GLU A 395 7.40 19.45 12.59
C GLU A 395 7.46 20.51 11.48
N TYR A 396 6.51 20.48 10.55
CA TYR A 396 6.41 21.48 9.48
C TYR A 396 4.98 21.67 9.01
N ASN A 397 4.50 22.91 9.03
CA ASN A 397 3.21 23.28 8.43
C ASN A 397 2.01 22.41 8.90
N ASN A 398 2.05 21.96 10.16
CA ASN A 398 0.96 21.21 10.76
C ASN A 398 -0.15 22.14 11.22
N ILE A 399 -1.39 21.66 11.17
CA ILE A 399 -2.60 22.36 11.62
C ILE A 399 -3.34 21.51 12.65
N GLY A 400 -4.45 22.01 13.19
CA GLY A 400 -5.27 21.27 14.17
C GLY A 400 -5.00 21.68 15.62
N THR A 401 -5.79 21.14 16.55
CA THR A 401 -5.78 21.53 17.97
C THR A 401 -4.53 21.09 18.73
N GLY A 402 -3.83 20.05 18.27
CA GLY A 402 -2.57 19.56 18.82
C GLY A 402 -1.31 20.20 18.19
N ALA A 403 -1.46 20.95 17.09
CA ALA A 403 -0.38 21.72 16.46
C ALA A 403 -0.12 23.05 17.19
N VAL A 404 0.23 22.96 18.48
CA VAL A 404 0.41 24.12 19.37
C VAL A 404 1.88 24.46 19.61
N ALA A 405 2.17 25.72 19.86
CA ALA A 405 3.49 26.13 20.33
C ALA A 405 3.69 25.77 21.82
N ASP A 406 4.94 25.50 22.23
CA ASP A 406 5.35 25.45 23.64
C ASP A 406 5.90 26.82 24.09
N PRO A 407 5.09 27.72 24.69
CA PRO A 407 5.59 29.01 25.16
C PRO A 407 6.50 28.87 26.39
N ALA A 408 6.43 27.77 27.14
CA ALA A 408 7.26 27.56 28.32
C ALA A 408 8.68 27.14 27.93
N ASN A 409 8.83 26.44 26.81
CA ASN A 409 10.13 26.05 26.26
C ASN A 409 10.22 26.31 24.74
N PRO A 410 10.36 27.59 24.34
CA PRO A 410 10.46 27.93 22.93
C PRO A 410 11.65 27.22 22.28
N GLY A 411 11.40 26.52 21.17
CA GLY A 411 12.41 25.76 20.43
C GLY A 411 12.44 24.26 20.70
N LYS A 412 11.69 23.77 21.70
CA LYS A 412 11.58 22.34 22.01
C LYS A 412 10.76 21.56 20.98
N ARG A 413 9.64 22.13 20.50
CA ARG A 413 8.93 21.66 19.30
C ARG A 413 9.60 22.25 18.04
N LYS A 414 10.64 21.59 17.56
CA LYS A 414 11.47 22.06 16.44
C LYS A 414 10.61 22.17 15.16
N GLN A 415 10.56 23.36 14.58
CA GLN A 415 9.91 23.62 13.31
C GLN A 415 10.94 23.66 12.19
N LEU A 416 10.68 22.97 11.09
CA LEU A 416 11.49 23.06 9.88
C LEU A 416 11.23 24.37 9.14
N THR A 417 12.23 24.85 8.43
CA THR A 417 12.08 25.83 7.35
C THR A 417 11.65 25.14 6.05
N ASP A 418 11.10 25.89 5.09
CA ASP A 418 10.71 25.36 3.78
C ASP A 418 11.84 24.55 3.11
N THR A 419 13.07 25.09 3.11
CA THR A 419 14.25 24.39 2.54
C THR A 419 14.61 23.10 3.28
N GLN A 420 14.41 23.05 4.60
CA GLN A 420 14.64 21.81 5.36
C GLN A 420 13.51 20.80 5.11
N ALA A 421 12.27 21.26 4.94
CA ALA A 421 11.13 20.41 4.62
C ALA A 421 11.28 19.75 3.23
N ASP A 422 11.92 20.42 2.26
CA ASP A 422 12.21 19.84 0.95
C ASP A 422 13.08 18.56 1.04
N GLU A 423 13.93 18.42 2.07
CA GLU A 423 14.72 17.21 2.29
C GLU A 423 13.89 16.00 2.76
N TYR A 424 12.63 16.22 3.15
CA TYR A 424 11.68 15.19 3.56
C TYR A 424 10.67 14.85 2.45
N ALA A 425 10.84 15.38 1.24
CA ALA A 425 10.00 14.97 0.12
C ALA A 425 10.15 13.45 -0.14
N THR A 426 9.03 12.77 -0.39
CA THR A 426 8.96 11.31 -0.49
C THR A 426 9.93 10.73 -1.52
N HIS A 427 10.04 11.35 -2.69
CA HIS A 427 11.01 10.96 -3.72
C HIS A 427 12.48 11.17 -3.31
N VAL A 428 12.78 12.07 -2.38
CA VAL A 428 14.12 12.27 -1.82
C VAL A 428 14.44 11.15 -0.83
N ILE A 429 13.49 10.82 0.07
CA ILE A 429 13.66 9.78 1.09
C ILE A 429 13.74 8.39 0.46
N LEU A 430 12.82 8.08 -0.45
CA LEU A 430 12.71 6.77 -1.08
C LEU A 430 13.66 6.60 -2.27
N GLY A 431 14.25 7.70 -2.75
CA GLY A 431 15.37 7.71 -3.69
C GLY A 431 15.02 7.12 -5.05
N ASP A 432 15.73 6.06 -5.44
CA ASP A 432 15.63 5.41 -6.75
C ASP A 432 14.45 4.43 -6.90
N TRP A 433 13.63 4.26 -5.85
CA TRP A 433 12.49 3.36 -5.86
C TRP A 433 11.26 4.02 -6.51
N ASP A 434 10.66 3.36 -7.50
CA ASP A 434 9.36 3.74 -8.08
C ASP A 434 8.20 3.23 -7.21
N TYR A 435 8.06 3.83 -6.03
CA TYR A 435 7.04 3.47 -5.04
C TYR A 435 5.62 3.70 -5.56
N GLU A 436 5.40 4.75 -6.37
CA GLU A 436 4.12 5.06 -6.99
C GLU A 436 3.68 3.96 -7.96
N ALA A 437 4.57 3.49 -8.83
CA ALA A 437 4.25 2.37 -9.72
C ALA A 437 3.93 1.09 -8.93
N GLN A 438 4.65 0.82 -7.84
CA GLN A 438 4.41 -0.36 -7.01
C GLN A 438 3.02 -0.32 -6.34
N VAL A 439 2.62 0.83 -5.76
CA VAL A 439 1.29 0.96 -5.13
C VAL A 439 0.14 1.19 -6.10
N ASN A 440 0.40 1.65 -7.33
CA ASN A 440 -0.65 1.89 -8.34
C ASN A 440 -0.74 0.82 -9.43
N ALA A 441 0.15 -0.19 -9.40
CA ALA A 441 0.04 -1.34 -10.28
C ALA A 441 -1.37 -1.95 -10.21
N SER A 442 -2.02 -2.02 -11.36
CA SER A 442 -3.35 -2.62 -11.55
C SER A 442 -3.20 -4.13 -11.66
N PHE A 443 -4.17 -4.86 -11.11
CA PHE A 443 -4.20 -6.32 -11.09
C PHE A 443 -5.60 -6.81 -11.48
#